data_AF-A0A1F1V971-F1
#
_entry.id   AF-A0A1F1V971-F1
#
_cell.length_a   1.000
_cell.length_b   1.000
_cell.length_c   1.000
_cell.angle_alpha   90.00
_cell.angle_beta   90.00
_cell.angle_gamma   90.00
#
_symmetry.space_group_name_H-M   'P 1'
#
loop_
_entity.id
_entity.type
_entity.pdbx_description
1 polymer ?
#
loop_
_entity_poly.entity_id
_entity_poly.type
_entity_poly.pdbx_seq_one_letter_code
_entity_poly.pdbx_strand_id
1 'polypeptide(L)'
;MAARRRIDPDAGAQALRQWAQEQGTSDDEPAGAGSGADSASPTDRAARRRVTATAVRYTLEELAACAPGRSVEVRVPPFGVTQAVAGTVHRRGTPPSVVETDAVTWLALATGRLTWQDALADGTLHASGERCDLSAYLPLVRLPG
;
A
#
# COMPACT_ATOMS: atom_id res chain seq x y z
N MET A 1 21.10 -3.50 -8.13
CA MET A 1 20.26 -4.61 -8.64
C MET A 1 18.83 -4.31 -8.24
N ALA A 2 17.90 -4.35 -9.19
CA ALA A 2 16.47 -4.34 -8.86
C ALA A 2 16.15 -5.60 -8.03
N ALA A 3 15.27 -5.47 -7.03
CA ALA A 3 14.82 -6.62 -6.26
C ALA A 3 14.16 -7.64 -7.21
N ARG A 4 14.50 -8.93 -7.06
CA ARG A 4 13.88 -10.01 -7.82
C ARG A 4 12.39 -10.04 -7.47
N ARG A 5 11.51 -9.80 -8.45
CA ARG A 5 10.05 -9.86 -8.26
C ARG A 5 9.64 -11.23 -7.74
N ARG A 6 8.80 -11.24 -6.71
CA ARG A 6 8.22 -12.46 -6.13
C ARG A 6 6.75 -12.61 -6.50
N ILE A 7 6.06 -11.51 -6.78
CA ILE A 7 4.68 -11.53 -7.24
C ILE A 7 4.66 -11.49 -8.76
N ASP A 8 3.92 -12.42 -9.36
CA ASP A 8 3.61 -12.37 -10.78
C ASP A 8 2.85 -11.07 -11.11
N PRO A 9 3.30 -10.27 -12.09
CA PRO A 9 2.70 -8.96 -12.36
C PRO A 9 1.21 -9.01 -12.70
N ASP A 10 0.76 -10.02 -13.45
CA ASP A 10 -0.64 -10.16 -13.84
C ASP A 10 -1.51 -10.55 -12.64
N ALA A 11 -1.04 -11.49 -11.81
CA ALA A 11 -1.69 -11.85 -10.57
C ALA A 11 -1.75 -10.67 -9.57
N GLY A 12 -0.68 -9.89 -9.47
CA GLY A 12 -0.60 -8.68 -8.64
C GLY A 12 -1.57 -7.60 -9.10
N ALA A 13 -1.61 -7.31 -10.40
CA ALA A 13 -2.54 -6.36 -11.00
C ALA A 13 -4.00 -6.81 -10.90
N GLN A 14 -4.28 -8.11 -11.00
CA GLN A 14 -5.61 -8.67 -10.77
C GLN A 14 -6.04 -8.50 -9.31
N ALA A 15 -5.18 -8.84 -8.35
CA ALA A 15 -5.48 -8.68 -6.92
C ALA A 15 -5.73 -7.21 -6.55
N LEU A 16 -4.95 -6.28 -7.12
CA LEU A 16 -5.15 -4.85 -6.89
C LEU A 16 -6.49 -4.33 -7.45
N ARG A 17 -6.89 -4.80 -8.64
CA ARG A 17 -8.20 -4.49 -9.23
C ARG A 17 -9.36 -5.09 -8.43
N GLN A 18 -9.21 -6.31 -7.93
CA GLN A 18 -10.23 -6.93 -7.09
C GLN A 18 -10.40 -6.15 -5.77
N TRP A 19 -9.31 -5.85 -5.07
CA TRP A 19 -9.35 -5.04 -3.85
C TRP A 19 -10.06 -3.69 -4.09
N ALA A 20 -9.74 -3.03 -5.20
CA ALA A 20 -10.36 -1.78 -5.61
C ALA A 20 -11.88 -1.84 -5.77
N GLN A 21 -12.40 -2.90 -6.40
CA GLN A 21 -13.84 -3.11 -6.60
C GLN A 21 -14.57 -3.35 -5.27
N GLU A 22 -13.94 -4.09 -4.36
CA GLU A 22 -14.48 -4.38 -3.02
C GLU A 22 -14.62 -3.10 -2.17
N GLN A 23 -13.69 -2.15 -2.31
CA GLN A 23 -13.79 -0.84 -1.64
C GLN A 23 -14.91 0.03 -2.21
N GLY A 24 -15.04 0.13 -3.54
CA GLY A 24 -16.08 0.95 -4.18
C GLY A 24 -17.51 0.48 -3.89
N THR A 25 -17.70 -0.83 -3.73
CA THR A 25 -19.01 -1.40 -3.32
C THR A 25 -19.40 -0.97 -1.90
N SER A 26 -18.43 -0.62 -1.06
CA SER A 26 -18.67 -0.21 0.33
C SER A 26 -18.96 1.29 0.46
N ASP A 27 -18.50 2.12 -0.47
CA ASP A 27 -18.70 3.57 -0.47
C ASP A 27 -20.04 4.00 -1.12
N ASP A 28 -20.62 3.17 -2.00
CA ASP A 28 -21.89 3.44 -2.73
C ASP A 28 -23.17 3.01 -1.98
N GLU A 29 -23.06 2.40 -0.80
CA GLU A 29 -24.23 1.98 -0.02
C GLU A 29 -24.89 3.20 0.67
N PRO A 30 -26.17 3.53 0.37
CA PRO A 30 -26.85 4.64 1.00
C PRO A 30 -26.94 4.41 2.51
N ALA A 31 -26.59 5.43 3.29
CA ALA A 31 -26.67 5.43 4.75
C ALA A 31 -28.12 5.27 5.23
N GLY A 32 -28.64 4.04 5.22
CA GLY A 32 -30.01 3.77 5.64
C GLY A 32 -30.60 2.45 5.14
N ALA A 33 -30.10 1.31 5.63
CA ALA A 33 -30.90 0.15 6.08
C ALA A 33 -29.99 -1.07 6.35
N GLY A 34 -29.69 -1.30 7.63
CA GLY A 34 -29.54 -2.63 8.24
C GLY A 34 -28.61 -3.68 7.61
N SER A 35 -27.49 -3.92 8.31
CA SER A 35 -26.99 -5.26 8.64
C SER A 35 -26.82 -6.28 7.50
N GLY A 36 -25.97 -5.97 6.51
CA GLY A 36 -25.48 -6.95 5.53
C GLY A 36 -23.95 -7.19 5.56
N ALA A 37 -23.18 -6.23 6.07
CA ALA A 37 -21.70 -6.26 5.95
C ALA A 37 -21.01 -7.33 6.82
N ASP A 38 -21.65 -7.80 7.89
CA ASP A 38 -21.04 -8.71 8.88
C ASP A 38 -21.33 -10.20 8.65
N SER A 39 -21.97 -10.55 7.52
CA SER A 39 -22.32 -11.96 7.19
C SER A 39 -21.26 -12.68 6.35
N ALA A 40 -20.09 -12.08 6.11
CA ALA A 40 -19.03 -12.74 5.35
C ALA A 40 -18.59 -14.05 6.05
N SER A 41 -18.51 -15.15 5.31
CA SER A 41 -18.04 -16.40 5.90
C SER A 41 -16.55 -16.28 6.30
N PRO A 42 -16.03 -17.10 7.24
CA PRO A 42 -14.60 -17.16 7.53
C PRO A 42 -13.74 -17.38 6.28
N THR A 43 -14.25 -18.13 5.30
CA THR A 43 -13.61 -18.38 4.01
C THR A 43 -13.53 -17.12 3.17
N ASP A 44 -14.60 -16.32 3.11
CA ASP A 44 -14.61 -15.05 2.37
C ASP A 44 -13.64 -14.04 2.98
N ARG A 45 -13.62 -13.92 4.31
CA ARG A 45 -12.64 -13.07 5.01
C ARG A 45 -11.20 -13.51 4.72
N ALA A 46 -10.95 -14.82 4.73
CA ALA A 46 -9.64 -15.36 4.38
C ALA A 46 -9.26 -15.10 2.90
N ALA A 47 -10.23 -15.17 1.99
CA ALA A 47 -10.03 -14.83 0.58
C ALA A 47 -9.69 -13.36 0.39
N ARG A 48 -10.48 -12.43 0.96
CA ARG A 48 -10.21 -10.99 0.93
C ARG A 48 -8.83 -10.66 1.51
N ARG A 49 -8.49 -11.24 2.65
CA ARG A 49 -7.15 -11.08 3.25
C ARG A 49 -6.00 -11.52 2.34
N ARG A 50 -6.18 -12.59 1.56
CA ARG A 50 -5.18 -13.05 0.57
C ARG A 50 -5.06 -12.09 -0.61
N VAL A 51 -6.17 -11.55 -1.08
CA VAL A 51 -6.21 -10.53 -2.13
C VAL A 51 -5.47 -9.26 -1.66
N THR A 52 -5.81 -8.74 -0.48
CA THR A 52 -5.13 -7.60 0.14
C THR A 52 -3.62 -7.86 0.29
N ALA A 53 -3.23 -9.02 0.82
CA ALA A 53 -1.82 -9.36 1.00
C ALA A 53 -1.05 -9.37 -0.34
N THR A 54 -1.67 -9.89 -1.40
CA THR A 54 -1.08 -9.95 -2.73
C THR A 54 -0.94 -8.56 -3.34
N ALA A 55 -1.99 -7.74 -3.26
CA ALA A 55 -1.99 -6.36 -3.73
C ALA A 55 -0.95 -5.50 -3.02
N VAL A 56 -0.82 -5.61 -1.69
CA VAL A 56 0.18 -4.90 -0.90
C VAL A 56 1.59 -5.31 -1.31
N ARG A 57 1.88 -6.61 -1.36
CA ARG A 57 3.22 -7.10 -1.72
C ARG A 57 3.60 -6.72 -3.15
N TYR A 58 2.66 -6.81 -4.08
CA TYR A 58 2.84 -6.38 -5.46
C TYR A 58 3.19 -4.89 -5.54
N THR A 59 2.40 -4.01 -4.91
CA THR A 59 2.65 -2.56 -4.94
C THR A 59 3.92 -2.17 -4.19
N LEU A 60 4.32 -2.88 -3.15
CA LEU A 60 5.63 -2.69 -2.50
C LEU A 60 6.80 -3.09 -3.43
N GLU A 61 6.63 -4.11 -4.26
CA GLU A 61 7.61 -4.47 -5.30
C GLU A 61 7.64 -3.43 -6.43
N GLU A 62 6.48 -2.87 -6.83
CA GLU A 62 6.41 -1.74 -7.77
C GLU A 62 7.18 -0.53 -7.26
N LEU A 63 7.00 -0.15 -5.98
CA LEU A 63 7.75 0.95 -5.38
C LEU A 63 9.26 0.71 -5.46
N ALA A 64 9.71 -0.48 -5.07
CA ALA A 64 11.14 -0.82 -5.09
C ALA A 64 11.72 -0.90 -6.52
N ALA A 65 10.90 -1.23 -7.52
CA ALA A 65 11.28 -1.20 -8.92
C ALA A 65 11.33 0.23 -9.48
N CYS A 66 10.36 1.08 -9.12
CA CYS A 66 10.25 2.47 -9.53
C CYS A 66 11.35 3.34 -8.90
N ALA A 67 11.62 3.14 -7.62
CA ALA A 67 12.62 3.86 -6.84
C ALA A 67 13.61 2.89 -6.15
N PRO A 68 14.55 2.28 -6.89
CA PRO A 68 15.49 1.32 -6.32
C PRO A 68 16.39 1.96 -5.26
N GLY A 69 16.49 1.34 -4.08
CA GLY A 69 17.37 1.81 -3.03
C GLY A 69 17.06 1.22 -1.67
N ARG A 70 17.69 1.79 -0.64
CA ARG A 70 17.60 1.34 0.76
C ARG A 70 17.66 2.49 1.75
N SER A 71 17.31 3.70 1.30
CA SER A 71 17.29 4.87 2.17
C SER A 71 16.03 4.91 3.02
N VAL A 72 14.92 4.41 2.47
CA VAL A 72 13.59 4.43 3.11
C VAL A 72 13.10 3.00 3.24
N GLU A 73 12.60 2.66 4.43
CA GLU A 73 11.89 1.41 4.70
C GLU A 73 10.39 1.69 4.76
N VAL A 74 9.61 1.01 3.94
CA VAL A 74 8.14 1.13 3.91
C VAL A 74 7.52 -0.12 4.49
N ARG A 75 6.70 0.03 5.52
CA ARG A 75 6.07 -1.04 6.30
C ARG A 75 4.56 -0.98 6.16
N VAL A 76 3.98 -2.11 5.80
CA VAL A 76 2.52 -2.28 5.69
C VAL A 76 2.12 -3.54 6.48
N PRO A 77 2.08 -3.46 7.82
CA PRO A 77 1.71 -4.60 8.65
C PRO A 77 0.26 -5.02 8.41
N PRO A 78 -0.04 -6.34 8.45
CA PRO A 78 0.88 -7.48 8.66
C PRO A 78 1.47 -8.04 7.35
N PHE A 79 1.32 -7.36 6.22
CA PHE A 79 1.44 -7.97 4.89
C PHE A 79 2.84 -7.92 4.28
N GLY A 80 3.61 -6.86 4.53
CA GLY A 80 4.94 -6.74 3.95
C GLY A 80 5.73 -5.51 4.37
N VAL A 81 6.99 -5.53 3.95
CA VAL A 81 7.96 -4.45 4.08
C VAL A 81 8.81 -4.41 2.81
N THR A 82 9.19 -3.21 2.38
CA THR A 82 10.15 -3.04 1.28
C THR A 82 11.13 -1.91 1.59
N GLN A 83 12.25 -1.92 0.88
CA GLN A 83 13.21 -0.83 0.90
C GLN A 83 13.22 -0.15 -0.46
N ALA A 84 13.21 1.18 -0.44
CA ALA A 84 13.14 2.01 -1.63
C ALA A 84 14.00 3.27 -1.47
N VAL A 85 14.04 4.04 -2.55
CA VAL A 85 14.69 5.35 -2.67
C VAL A 85 16.22 5.27 -2.57
N ALA A 86 16.88 5.69 -3.66
CA ALA A 86 18.32 5.80 -3.71
C ALA A 86 18.85 6.79 -2.66
N GLY A 87 20.06 6.55 -2.16
CA GLY A 87 20.70 7.45 -1.21
C GLY A 87 21.57 6.73 -0.18
N THR A 88 22.30 7.52 0.59
CA THR A 88 23.15 7.00 1.67
C THR A 88 22.30 6.49 2.80
N VAL A 89 22.50 5.23 3.18
CA VAL A 89 21.96 4.68 4.44
C VAL A 89 22.56 5.49 5.60
N HIS A 90 21.74 5.74 6.61
CA HIS A 90 22.07 6.51 7.81
C HIS A 90 23.51 6.32 8.28
N ARG A 91 24.22 7.43 8.52
CA ARG A 91 25.43 7.41 9.33
C ARG A 91 25.04 7.34 10.80
N ARG A 92 25.94 6.77 11.62
CA ARG A 92 25.80 6.63 13.07
C ARG A 92 25.18 7.90 13.68
N GLY A 93 24.01 7.76 14.30
CA GLY A 93 23.30 8.85 15.00
C GLY A 93 22.06 9.41 14.31
N THR A 94 21.78 9.06 13.05
CA THR A 94 20.52 9.45 12.37
C THR A 94 19.55 8.25 12.31
N PRO A 95 18.30 8.37 12.79
CA PRO A 95 17.33 7.28 12.80
C PRO A 95 16.90 6.92 11.36
N PRO A 96 16.62 5.64 11.07
CA PRO A 96 16.22 5.21 9.73
C PRO A 96 15.02 5.99 9.21
N SER A 97 15.00 6.30 7.90
CA SER A 97 13.81 6.86 7.28
C SER A 97 12.80 5.74 7.11
N VAL A 98 11.66 5.86 7.78
CA VAL A 98 10.62 4.83 7.85
C VAL A 98 9.29 5.45 7.48
N VAL A 99 8.53 4.72 6.67
CA VAL A 99 7.14 4.98 6.36
C VAL A 99 6.35 3.78 6.84
N GLU A 100 5.34 3.98 7.67
CA GLU A 100 4.47 2.93 8.20
C GLU A 100 3.01 3.33 8.10
N THR A 101 2.18 2.42 7.60
CA THR A 101 0.74 2.63 7.43
C THR A 101 0.01 1.30 7.29
N ASP A 102 -1.32 1.28 7.40
CA ASP A 102 -2.13 0.09 7.17
C ASP A 102 -2.30 -0.22 5.67
N ALA A 103 -2.87 -1.39 5.39
CA ALA A 103 -3.03 -1.88 4.03
C ALA A 103 -4.00 -1.07 3.17
N VAL A 104 -5.09 -0.56 3.76
CA VAL A 104 -6.10 0.21 3.03
C VAL A 104 -5.49 1.53 2.61
N THR A 105 -4.86 2.24 3.54
CA THR A 105 -4.18 3.52 3.28
C THR A 105 -3.05 3.35 2.27
N TRP A 106 -2.18 2.34 2.42
CA TRP A 106 -1.12 2.06 1.44
C TRP A 106 -1.66 1.82 0.03
N LEU A 107 -2.69 0.99 -0.12
CA LEU A 107 -3.24 0.68 -1.45
C LEU A 107 -3.98 1.87 -2.05
N ALA A 108 -4.62 2.72 -1.23
CA ALA A 108 -5.23 3.96 -1.69
C ALA A 108 -4.17 4.94 -2.21
N LEU A 109 -3.04 5.09 -1.51
CA LEU A 109 -1.88 5.87 -1.96
C LEU A 109 -1.27 5.30 -3.25
N ALA A 110 -1.02 3.98 -3.28
CA ALA A 110 -0.41 3.30 -4.42
C ALA A 110 -1.27 3.35 -5.69
N THR A 111 -2.58 3.56 -5.55
CA THR A 111 -3.54 3.67 -6.66
C THR A 111 -3.99 5.10 -6.97
N GLY A 112 -3.63 6.06 -6.10
CA GLY A 112 -3.96 7.48 -6.25
C GLY A 112 -5.38 7.85 -5.82
N ARG A 113 -6.04 7.00 -5.02
CA ARG A 113 -7.33 7.29 -4.38
C ARG A 113 -7.19 8.18 -3.14
N LEU A 114 -6.01 8.18 -2.53
CA LEU A 114 -5.65 9.02 -1.40
C LEU A 114 -4.35 9.73 -1.74
N THR A 115 -4.23 11.02 -1.40
CA THR A 115 -2.97 11.74 -1.58
C THR A 115 -2.06 11.51 -0.37
N TRP A 116 -0.76 11.68 -0.57
CA TRP A 116 0.23 11.58 0.51
C TRP A 116 -0.06 12.57 1.64
N GLN A 117 -0.39 13.80 1.28
CA GLN A 117 -0.68 14.89 2.21
C GLN A 117 -1.94 14.62 3.02
N ASP A 118 -3.00 14.11 2.39
CA ASP A 118 -4.24 13.77 3.10
C ASP A 118 -4.00 12.62 4.09
N ALA A 119 -3.25 11.59 3.70
CA ALA A 119 -2.91 10.49 4.61
C ALA A 119 -2.09 10.94 5.84
N LEU A 120 -1.17 11.91 5.66
CA LEU A 120 -0.45 12.53 6.78
C LEU A 120 -1.37 13.36 7.66
N ALA A 121 -2.25 14.16 7.05
CA ALA A 121 -3.19 15.03 7.78
C ALA A 121 -4.19 14.22 8.61
N ASP A 122 -4.67 13.09 8.06
CA ASP A 122 -5.59 12.17 8.73
C ASP A 122 -4.91 11.29 9.78
N GLY A 123 -3.57 11.30 9.84
CA GLY A 123 -2.78 10.49 10.77
C GLY A 123 -2.79 8.99 10.46
N THR A 124 -3.23 8.58 9.27
CA THR A 124 -3.23 7.18 8.80
C THR A 124 -1.87 6.75 8.25
N LEU A 125 -1.00 7.72 7.97
CA LEU A 125 0.37 7.52 7.50
C LEU A 125 1.37 8.10 8.50
N HIS A 126 2.32 7.28 8.94
CA HIS A 126 3.46 7.74 9.74
C HIS A 126 4.71 7.76 8.87
N ALA A 127 5.32 8.93 8.72
CA ALA A 127 6.54 9.12 7.96
C ALA A 127 7.60 9.81 8.85
N SER A 128 8.75 9.19 9.01
CA SER A 128 9.84 9.66 9.88
C SER A 128 11.17 9.61 9.14
N GLY A 129 12.01 10.63 9.31
CA GLY A 129 13.32 10.78 8.66
C GLY A 129 13.30 11.68 7.42
N GLU A 130 14.45 12.25 7.07
CA GLU A 130 14.57 13.31 6.06
C GLU A 130 14.12 12.92 4.65
N ARG A 131 14.05 11.63 4.33
CA ARG A 131 13.73 11.12 2.98
C ARG A 131 12.43 10.34 2.90
N CYS A 132 11.60 10.42 3.94
CA CYS A 132 10.37 9.62 4.01
C CYS A 132 9.24 10.11 3.10
N ASP A 133 9.36 11.26 2.46
CA ASP A 133 8.37 11.74 1.49
C ASP A 133 8.41 10.90 0.20
N LEU A 134 7.38 10.09 0.01
CA LEU A 134 7.22 9.24 -1.18
C LEU A 134 6.21 9.82 -2.18
N SER A 135 5.68 11.02 -1.95
CA SER A 135 4.65 11.63 -2.81
C SER A 135 5.06 11.69 -4.29
N ALA A 136 6.34 11.95 -4.56
CA ALA A 136 6.89 12.01 -5.92
C ALA A 136 6.90 10.66 -6.67
N TYR A 137 6.79 9.53 -5.94
CA TYR A 137 6.74 8.18 -6.52
C TYR A 137 5.32 7.61 -6.58
N LEU A 138 4.33 8.36 -6.06
CA LEU A 138 2.95 7.91 -5.98
C LEU A 138 2.06 8.63 -6.99
N PRO A 139 1.04 7.94 -7.54
CA PRO A 139 0.77 6.52 -7.37
C PRO A 139 1.62 5.65 -8.29
N LEU A 140 1.72 4.37 -7.91
CA LEU A 140 2.50 3.36 -8.61
C LEU A 140 1.72 2.72 -9.76
N VAL A 141 0.40 2.59 -9.60
CA VAL A 141 -0.49 1.97 -10.58
C VAL A 141 -1.74 2.83 -10.73
N ARG A 142 -2.09 3.19 -11.96
CA ARG A 142 -3.38 3.84 -12.24
C ARG A 142 -4.40 2.75 -12.54
N LEU A 143 -5.48 2.69 -11.77
CA LEU A 143 -6.60 1.82 -12.07
C LEU A 143 -7.49 2.51 -13.11
N PRO A 144 -7.97 1.80 -14.15
CA PRO A 144 -9.01 2.34 -15.01
C PRO A 144 -10.25 2.62 -14.15
N GLY A 145 -10.87 3.78 -14.38
CA GLY A 145 -12.14 4.16 -13.77
C GLY A 145 -13.32 3.36 -14.31
#